data_AF-A0A7W9Y6B8-F1
#
_entry.id   AF-A0A7W9Y6B8-F1
#
_cell.length_a   1.000
_cell.length_b   1.000
_cell.length_c   1.000
_cell.angle_alpha   90.00
_cell.angle_beta   90.00
_cell.angle_gamma   90.00
#
_symmetry.space_group_name_H-M   'P 1'
#
loop_
_entity.id
_entity.type
_entity.pdbx_description
1 polymer ?
#
loop_
_entity_poly.entity_id
_entity_poly.type
_entity_poly.pdbx_seq_one_letter_code
_entity_poly.pdbx_strand_id
1 'polypeptide(L)'
;MGLYDTIRALQSAKQGSRDLDLEVATIFGWGTAKVETTDKASGFSVYKTVWIDPKTSQPGFVPHYTTDLQAGYELSVEISPQGACAIVIESDAARVTFEGEDLVYHKDPAVALCIACLNYASRHA
;
A
#
# COMPACT_ATOMS: atom_id res chain seq x y z
N MET A 1 0.81 -5.75 11.34
CA MET A 1 1.22 -4.62 12.19
C MET A 1 0.08 -3.62 12.27
N GLY A 2 0.07 -2.75 13.28
CA GLY A 2 -0.89 -1.65 13.34
C GLY A 2 -0.45 -0.49 12.46
N LEU A 3 -1.39 0.43 12.17
CA LEU A 3 -1.15 1.59 11.29
C LEU A 3 0.11 2.39 11.65
N TYR A 4 0.29 2.71 12.94
CA TYR A 4 1.44 3.50 13.40
C TYR A 4 2.77 2.74 13.31
N ASP A 5 2.75 1.42 13.42
CA ASP A 5 3.96 0.60 13.24
C ASP A 5 4.38 0.58 11.77
N THR A 6 3.42 0.48 10.85
CA THR A 6 3.68 0.55 9.40
C THR A 6 4.19 1.92 8.98
N ILE A 7 3.64 3.02 9.51
CA ILE A 7 4.18 4.37 9.27
C ILE A 7 5.64 4.45 9.73
N ARG A 8 5.95 3.97 10.94
CA ARG A 8 7.33 3.98 11.46
C ARG A 8 8.27 3.12 10.61
N ALA A 9 7.81 1.95 10.17
CA ALA A 9 8.58 1.08 9.29
C ALA A 9 8.92 1.79 7.97
N LEU A 10 7.92 2.40 7.31
CA LEU A 10 8.11 3.17 6.08
C LEU A 10 9.05 4.37 6.27
N GLN A 11 8.92 5.12 7.37
CA GLN A 11 9.80 6.26 7.67
C GLN A 11 11.27 5.85 7.86
N SER A 12 11.49 4.64 8.39
CA SER A 12 12.84 4.09 8.61
C SER A 12 13.42 3.35 7.40
N ALA A 13 12.59 3.06 6.40
CA ALA A 13 12.99 2.29 5.24
C ALA A 13 13.97 3.08 4.37
N LYS A 14 14.89 2.39 3.69
CA LYS A 14 15.75 3.03 2.70
C LYS A 14 15.09 3.13 1.32
N GLN A 15 14.14 2.24 1.06
CA GLN A 15 13.44 2.05 -0.21
C GLN A 15 12.13 1.29 0.05
N GLY A 16 11.22 1.30 -0.93
CA GLY A 16 10.07 0.40 -0.92
C GLY A 16 10.45 -1.08 -0.92
N SER A 17 9.51 -1.92 -0.49
CA SER A 17 9.68 -3.37 -0.50
C SER A 17 8.35 -4.09 -0.52
N ARG A 18 8.38 -5.37 -0.91
CA ARG A 18 7.16 -6.16 -0.97
C ARG A 18 6.52 -6.34 0.40
N ASP A 19 7.30 -6.51 1.45
CA ASP A 19 6.78 -6.68 2.81
C ASP A 19 6.04 -5.41 3.27
N LEU A 20 6.58 -4.23 2.96
CA LEU A 20 5.92 -2.95 3.24
C LEU A 20 4.64 -2.78 2.41
N ASP A 21 4.60 -3.22 1.16
CA ASP A 21 3.37 -3.20 0.35
C ASP A 21 2.24 -4.01 1.03
N LEU A 22 2.58 -5.20 1.55
CA LEU A 22 1.60 -6.08 2.19
C LEU A 22 1.10 -5.51 3.52
N GLU A 23 1.98 -4.83 4.27
CA GLU A 23 1.57 -4.10 5.47
C GLU A 23 0.61 -2.96 5.14
N VAL A 24 0.94 -2.12 4.15
CA VAL A 24 0.06 -1.04 3.66
C VAL A 24 -1.29 -1.61 3.21
N ALA A 25 -1.28 -2.69 2.41
CA ALA A 25 -2.49 -3.33 1.91
C ALA A 25 -3.40 -3.81 3.04
N THR A 26 -2.82 -4.41 4.09
CA THR A 26 -3.57 -4.88 5.25
C THR A 26 -4.29 -3.72 5.96
N ILE A 27 -3.65 -2.55 6.07
CA ILE A 27 -4.28 -1.36 6.66
C ILE A 27 -5.48 -0.89 5.81
N PHE A 28 -5.37 -0.98 4.49
CA PHE A 28 -6.45 -0.61 3.57
C PHE A 28 -7.45 -1.74 3.27
N GLY A 29 -7.52 -2.75 4.13
CA GLY A 29 -8.59 -3.74 4.12
C GLY A 29 -8.35 -4.95 3.23
N TRP A 30 -7.16 -5.11 2.63
CA TRP A 30 -6.83 -6.34 1.93
C TRP A 30 -6.83 -7.52 2.91
N GLY A 31 -7.54 -8.58 2.52
CA GLY A 31 -7.65 -9.81 3.30
C GLY A 31 -6.81 -10.95 2.72
N THR A 32 -6.71 -12.05 3.45
CA THR A 32 -6.18 -13.31 2.91
C THR A 32 -7.22 -14.42 3.02
N ALA A 33 -7.25 -15.31 2.05
CA ALA A 33 -8.10 -16.50 2.05
C ALA A 33 -7.31 -17.73 1.60
N LYS A 34 -7.71 -18.91 2.08
CA LYS A 34 -7.20 -20.18 1.57
C LYS A 34 -8.12 -20.66 0.45
N VAL A 35 -7.59 -20.81 -0.75
CA VAL A 35 -8.30 -21.40 -1.88
C VAL A 35 -7.76 -22.79 -2.15
N GLU A 36 -8.66 -23.75 -2.33
CA GLU A 36 -8.29 -25.07 -2.80
C GLU A 36 -7.97 -25.00 -4.29
N THR A 37 -6.82 -25.51 -4.69
CA THR A 37 -6.42 -25.64 -6.08
C THR A 37 -6.00 -27.07 -6.34
N THR A 38 -6.56 -27.68 -7.37
CA THR A 38 -6.13 -29.01 -7.81
C THR A 38 -4.86 -28.88 -8.64
N ASP A 39 -3.79 -29.54 -8.21
CA ASP A 39 -2.57 -29.68 -9.00
C ASP A 39 -2.88 -30.58 -10.21
N LYS A 40 -2.72 -30.02 -11.42
CA LYS A 40 -3.00 -30.73 -12.68
C LYS A 40 -2.05 -31.90 -12.93
N ALA A 41 -0.85 -31.89 -12.35
CA ALA A 41 0.16 -32.93 -12.56
C ALA A 41 -0.04 -34.13 -11.63
N SER A 42 -0.47 -33.89 -10.39
CA SER A 42 -0.58 -34.93 -9.36
C SER A 42 -2.02 -35.31 -9.01
N GLY A 43 -3.00 -34.50 -9.39
CA GLY A 43 -4.42 -34.70 -9.06
C GLY A 43 -4.76 -34.40 -7.60
N PHE A 44 -3.79 -33.99 -6.78
CA PHE A 44 -4.02 -33.66 -5.38
C PHE A 44 -4.52 -32.22 -5.22
N SER A 45 -5.44 -32.04 -4.27
CA SER A 45 -5.86 -30.71 -3.81
C SER A 45 -4.80 -30.11 -2.89
N VAL A 46 -4.37 -28.89 -3.21
CA VAL A 46 -3.46 -28.09 -2.40
C VAL A 46 -4.15 -26.78 -2.02
N TYR A 47 -4.07 -26.39 -0.75
CA TYR A 47 -4.53 -25.07 -0.31
C TYR A 47 -3.46 -24.03 -0.55
N LYS A 48 -3.78 -22.98 -1.32
CA LYS A 48 -2.94 -21.80 -1.52
C LYS A 48 -3.55 -20.61 -0.77
N THR A 49 -2.70 -19.84 -0.11
CA THR A 49 -3.13 -18.53 0.45
C THR A 49 -3.10 -17.50 -0.67
N VAL A 50 -4.22 -16.80 -0.87
CA VAL A 50 -4.38 -15.71 -1.83
C VAL A 50 -4.80 -14.45 -1.11
N TRP A 51 -4.49 -13.30 -1.71
CA TRP A 51 -4.96 -12.00 -1.25
C TRP A 51 -6.33 -11.72 -1.85
N ILE A 52 -7.22 -11.13 -1.04
CA ILE A 52 -8.57 -10.73 -1.45
C ILE A 52 -8.61 -9.21 -1.51
N ASP A 53 -8.98 -8.70 -2.68
CA ASP A 53 -9.16 -7.26 -2.92
C ASP A 53 -10.43 -6.79 -2.19
N PRO A 54 -10.34 -5.77 -1.32
CA PRO A 54 -11.47 -5.28 -0.53
C PRO A 54 -12.60 -4.71 -1.39
N LYS A 55 -12.32 -4.23 -2.60
CA LYS A 55 -13.33 -3.63 -3.48
C LYS A 55 -14.15 -4.66 -4.23
N THR A 56 -13.48 -5.70 -4.73
CA THR A 56 -14.11 -6.73 -5.56
C THR A 56 -14.54 -7.95 -4.77
N SER A 57 -14.00 -8.14 -3.56
CA SER A 57 -14.13 -9.38 -2.78
C SER A 57 -13.66 -10.62 -3.54
N GLN A 58 -12.75 -10.44 -4.51
CA GLN A 58 -12.18 -11.51 -5.33
C GLN A 58 -10.69 -11.69 -5.05
N PRO A 59 -10.13 -12.88 -5.33
CA PRO A 59 -8.69 -13.09 -5.33
C PRO A 59 -7.99 -12.11 -6.28
N GLY A 60 -6.98 -11.42 -5.76
CA GLY A 60 -6.22 -10.40 -6.49
C GLY A 60 -4.75 -10.36 -6.09
N PHE A 61 -3.99 -9.50 -6.77
CA PHE A 61 -2.61 -9.20 -6.42
C PHE A 61 -2.56 -7.84 -5.74
N VAL A 62 -2.00 -7.80 -4.53
CA VAL A 62 -1.72 -6.55 -3.83
C VAL A 62 -0.78 -5.70 -4.72
N PRO A 63 -1.14 -4.45 -5.05
CA PRO A 63 -0.27 -3.56 -5.83
C PRO A 63 1.08 -3.30 -5.17
N HIS A 64 2.04 -2.80 -5.95
CA HIS A 64 3.38 -2.44 -5.46
C HIS A 64 3.42 -1.02 -4.88
N TYR A 65 2.61 -0.76 -3.87
CA TYR A 65 2.37 0.59 -3.34
C TYR A 65 3.65 1.40 -3.02
N THR A 66 4.69 0.74 -2.51
CA THR A 66 5.90 1.40 -2.02
C THR A 66 7.01 1.52 -3.06
N THR A 67 6.88 0.87 -4.22
CA THR A 67 7.89 0.92 -5.30
C THR A 67 7.33 1.38 -6.64
N ASP A 68 6.02 1.40 -6.80
CA ASP A 68 5.31 1.90 -7.98
C ASP A 68 4.49 3.13 -7.60
N LEU A 69 4.93 4.29 -8.11
CA LEU A 69 4.29 5.57 -7.83
C LEU A 69 2.85 5.62 -8.35
N GLN A 70 2.54 4.94 -9.45
CA GLN A 70 1.19 4.89 -10.00
C GLN A 70 0.26 4.12 -9.06
N ALA A 71 0.71 2.98 -8.54
CA ALA A 71 -0.03 2.20 -7.56
C ALA A 71 -0.28 3.00 -6.26
N GLY A 72 0.72 3.74 -5.78
CA GLY A 72 0.56 4.64 -4.64
C GLY A 72 -0.42 5.79 -4.92
N TYR A 73 -0.42 6.34 -6.13
CA TYR A 73 -1.38 7.38 -6.53
C TYR A 73 -2.81 6.84 -6.61
N GLU A 74 -3.00 5.66 -7.20
CA GLU A 74 -4.30 4.99 -7.23
C GLU A 74 -4.83 4.75 -5.82
N LEU A 75 -3.98 4.31 -4.89
CA LEU A 75 -4.34 4.20 -3.47
C LEU A 75 -4.81 5.55 -2.88
N SER A 76 -4.13 6.66 -3.20
CA SER A 76 -4.54 7.99 -2.73
C SER A 76 -5.93 8.39 -3.25
N VAL A 77 -6.24 8.06 -4.51
CA VAL A 77 -7.56 8.30 -5.13
C VAL A 77 -8.62 7.39 -4.52
N GLU A 78 -8.28 6.17 -4.11
CA GLU A 78 -9.19 5.28 -3.41
C GLU A 78 -9.58 5.81 -2.02
N ILE A 79 -8.61 6.39 -1.31
CA ILE A 79 -8.81 6.92 0.03
C ILE A 79 -9.61 8.23 0.00
N SER A 80 -9.29 9.13 -0.93
CA SER A 80 -10.04 10.37 -1.15
C SER A 80 -10.28 10.60 -2.65
N PRO A 81 -11.42 10.12 -3.20
CA PRO A 81 -11.71 10.22 -4.64
C PRO A 81 -11.82 11.64 -5.18
N GLN A 82 -12.14 12.61 -4.32
CA GLN A 82 -12.20 14.04 -4.65
C GLN A 82 -10.95 14.78 -4.16
N GLY A 83 -10.04 14.07 -3.51
CA GLY A 83 -8.86 14.66 -2.93
C GLY A 83 -7.76 14.93 -3.95
N ALA A 84 -6.79 15.72 -3.51
CA ALA A 84 -5.61 16.05 -4.26
C ALA A 84 -4.35 15.59 -3.51
N CYS A 85 -3.43 14.99 -4.25
CA CYS A 85 -2.05 14.79 -3.80
C CYS A 85 -1.12 15.67 -4.64
N ALA A 86 -0.06 16.17 -4.00
CA ALA A 86 1.04 16.84 -4.69
C ALA A 86 2.34 16.13 -4.34
N ILE A 87 3.11 15.80 -5.38
CA ILE A 87 4.40 15.14 -5.27
C ILE A 87 5.41 16.01 -5.98
N VAL A 88 6.47 16.39 -5.27
CA VAL A 88 7.60 17.12 -5.85
C VAL A 88 8.86 16.30 -5.64
N ILE A 89 9.52 15.95 -6.74
CA ILE A 89 10.80 15.25 -6.73
C ILE A 89 11.91 16.30 -6.73
N GLU A 90 12.70 16.29 -5.67
CA GLU A 90 13.87 17.15 -5.47
C GLU A 90 15.15 16.32 -5.67
N SER A 91 16.32 16.95 -5.53
CA SER A 91 17.62 16.32 -5.83
C SER A 91 17.97 15.12 -4.94
N ASP A 92 17.48 15.08 -3.71
CA ASP A 92 17.85 14.09 -2.69
C ASP A 92 16.65 13.47 -1.95
N ALA A 93 15.45 13.96 -2.22
CA ALA A 93 14.20 13.48 -1.63
C ALA A 93 13.00 13.80 -2.54
N ALA A 94 11.89 13.14 -2.27
CA ALA A 94 10.58 13.57 -2.67
C ALA A 94 9.87 14.19 -1.47
N ARG A 95 9.13 15.28 -1.69
CA ARG A 95 8.13 15.77 -0.74
C ARG A 95 6.74 15.48 -1.26
N VAL A 96 5.87 15.02 -0.37
CA VAL A 96 4.48 14.71 -0.65
C VAL A 96 3.57 15.40 0.35
N THR A 97 2.47 15.97 -0.13
CA THR A 97 1.31 16.34 0.69
C THR A 97 0.07 15.71 0.07
N PHE A 98 -0.87 15.32 0.91
CA PHE A 98 -2.14 14.73 0.52
C PHE A 98 -3.24 15.41 1.32
N GLU A 99 -4.24 15.99 0.66
CA GLU A 99 -5.39 16.66 1.31
C GLU A 99 -5.01 17.77 2.32
N GLY A 100 -3.92 18.49 2.06
CA GLY A 100 -3.47 19.60 2.92
C GLY A 100 -2.81 19.14 4.23
N GLU A 101 -2.52 17.85 4.35
CA GLU A 101 -1.80 17.28 5.48
C GLU A 101 -0.32 17.67 5.50
N ASP A 102 0.30 17.48 6.68
CA ASP A 102 1.72 17.72 6.90
C ASP A 102 2.60 17.10 5.80
N LEU A 103 3.61 17.85 5.38
CA LEU A 103 4.56 17.41 4.36
C LEU A 103 5.33 16.18 4.84
N VAL A 104 5.35 15.17 3.98
CA VAL A 104 6.14 13.95 4.15
C VAL A 104 7.35 14.01 3.23
N TYR A 105 8.52 13.68 3.77
CA TYR A 105 9.77 13.62 3.03
C TYR A 105 10.32 12.19 3.04
N HIS A 106 10.71 11.69 1.88
CA HIS A 106 11.41 10.41 1.76
C HIS A 106 12.24 10.35 0.47
N LYS A 107 13.31 9.54 0.44
CA LYS A 107 14.15 9.39 -0.78
C LYS A 107 13.41 8.75 -1.95
N ASP A 108 12.48 7.87 -1.63
CA ASP A 108 11.59 7.19 -2.56
C ASP A 108 10.20 7.86 -2.55
N PRO A 109 9.72 8.41 -3.67
CA PRO A 109 8.43 9.09 -3.76
C PRO A 109 7.23 8.19 -3.49
N ALA A 110 7.30 6.90 -3.86
CA ALA A 110 6.19 5.97 -3.63
C ALA A 110 6.03 5.68 -2.13
N VAL A 111 7.15 5.55 -1.41
CA VAL A 111 7.16 5.44 0.06
C VAL A 111 6.63 6.72 0.72
N ALA A 112 7.07 7.91 0.29
CA ALA A 112 6.56 9.18 0.82
C ALA A 112 5.04 9.28 0.67
N LEU A 113 4.52 8.88 -0.49
CA LEU A 113 3.09 8.89 -0.78
C LEU A 113 2.31 7.90 0.10
N CYS A 114 2.82 6.68 0.31
CA CYS A 114 2.21 5.71 1.22
C CYS A 114 2.13 6.26 2.66
N ILE A 115 3.20 6.90 3.14
CA ILE A 115 3.19 7.53 4.48
C ILE A 115 2.15 8.65 4.55
N ALA A 116 2.05 9.50 3.52
CA ALA A 116 1.06 10.58 3.49
C ALA A 116 -0.38 10.02 3.52
N CYS A 117 -0.65 8.97 2.74
CA CYS A 117 -1.94 8.26 2.73
C CYS A 117 -2.28 7.66 4.10
N LEU A 118 -1.32 6.97 4.74
CA LEU A 118 -1.52 6.39 6.07
C LEU A 118 -1.72 7.45 7.15
N ASN A 119 -0.98 8.56 7.09
CA ASN A 119 -1.16 9.68 8.01
C ASN A 119 -2.55 10.29 7.89
N TYR A 120 -3.04 10.50 6.66
CA TYR A 120 -4.40 10.97 6.41
C TYR A 120 -5.43 9.98 6.99
N ALA A 121 -5.30 8.70 6.65
CA ALA A 121 -6.19 7.64 7.16
C ALA A 121 -6.18 7.59 8.70
N SER A 122 -5.03 7.82 9.35
CA SER A 122 -4.94 7.83 10.83
C SER A 122 -5.77 8.92 11.51
N ARG A 123 -6.03 10.02 10.80
CA ARG A 123 -6.77 11.18 11.32
C ARG A 123 -8.25 11.19 10.91
N HIS A 124 -8.62 10.34 9.95
CA HIS A 124 -9.93 10.33 9.31
C HIS A 124 -10.62 8.95 9.36
N ALA A 125 -10.03 7.99 10.10
CA ALA A 125 -10.59 6.67 10.38
C ALA A 125 -11.65 6.69 11.49
#